data_AF-A0A920WMU6-F1
#
_entry.id   AF-A0A920WMU6-F1
#
_cell.length_a   1.000
_cell.length_b   1.000
_cell.length_c   1.000
_cell.angle_alpha   90.00
_cell.angle_beta   90.00
_cell.angle_gamma   90.00
#
_symmetry.space_group_name_H-M   'P 1'
#
loop_
_entity.id
_entity.type
_entity.pdbx_description
1 polymer ?
#
loop_
_entity_poly.entity_id
_entity_poly.type
_entity_poly.pdbx_seq_one_letter_code
_entity_poly.pdbx_strand_id
1 'polypeptide(L)'
;MAPNGHLVVIGATASGKSALALEVARQRPGVELISMDSMALYRGMDIGTASPTLAERNEVPHHLLDIVDPTEEFTVSEFQKAASGALNDITDRGQRTVMVGGTGLHVRAVVDDLEIPGRYDQVRADLESDDDTVGLHARLLDLDPVAAQRMEPTNRRRVLRALEVTLGSGVVPSHHSDRGWRPTLPPGLPRWVSGWTATCWTAASPNGTNARWTKGSSTRSVP
;
A
#
# COMPACT_ATOMS: atom_id res chain seq x y z
N MET A 1 18.67 5.52 22.88
CA MET A 1 18.02 6.21 21.76
C MET A 1 16.63 5.57 21.61
N ALA A 2 15.54 6.34 21.76
CA ALA A 2 14.20 5.77 21.62
C ALA A 2 14.02 5.27 20.16
N PRO A 3 13.37 4.11 19.93
CA PRO A 3 13.21 3.60 18.59
C PRO A 3 12.41 4.59 17.74
N ASN A 4 12.95 4.96 16.57
CA ASN A 4 12.29 5.80 15.58
C ASN A 4 11.16 5.00 14.92
N GLY A 5 9.97 5.03 15.51
CA GLY A 5 8.79 4.33 14.97
C GLY A 5 8.24 5.03 13.72
N HIS A 6 7.87 4.24 12.72
CA HIS A 6 7.10 4.69 11.55
C HIS A 6 5.59 4.59 11.83
N LEU A 7 4.81 5.52 11.27
CA LEU A 7 3.34 5.52 11.37
C LEU A 7 2.73 5.25 10.00
N VAL A 8 1.64 4.49 9.96
CA VAL A 8 0.86 4.29 8.72
C VAL A 8 -0.56 4.81 8.96
N VAL A 9 -1.03 5.68 8.07
CA VAL A 9 -2.39 6.27 8.09
C VAL A 9 -3.14 5.79 6.85
N ILE A 10 -4.09 4.88 7.05
CA ILE A 10 -4.88 4.24 5.98
C ILE A 10 -6.35 4.63 6.13
N GLY A 11 -7.03 4.84 5.01
CA GLY A 11 -8.47 5.05 4.98
C GLY A 11 -9.00 5.29 3.58
N ALA A 12 -10.32 5.38 3.44
CA ALA A 12 -10.98 5.67 2.17
C ALA A 12 -10.54 7.03 1.59
N THR A 13 -10.69 7.23 0.28
CA THR A 13 -10.50 8.54 -0.36
C THR A 13 -11.37 9.60 0.33
N ALA A 14 -10.88 10.84 0.41
CA ALA A 14 -11.55 11.96 1.09
C ALA A 14 -11.82 11.81 2.61
N SER A 15 -11.21 10.84 3.31
CA SER A 15 -11.34 10.69 4.78
C SER A 15 -10.43 11.61 5.62
N GLY A 16 -9.75 12.59 5.01
CA GLY A 16 -8.89 13.56 5.75
C GLY A 16 -7.50 13.04 6.14
N LYS A 17 -7.08 11.88 5.63
CA LYS A 17 -5.79 11.23 5.93
C LYS A 17 -4.57 12.14 5.73
N SER A 18 -4.53 12.81 4.58
CA SER A 18 -3.40 13.67 4.20
C SER A 18 -3.28 14.87 5.14
N ALA A 19 -4.40 15.50 5.49
CA ALA A 19 -4.43 16.59 6.46
C ALA A 19 -3.96 16.13 7.86
N LEU A 20 -4.39 14.95 8.30
CA LEU A 20 -3.92 14.38 9.58
C LEU A 20 -2.41 14.08 9.55
N ALA A 21 -1.92 13.47 8.48
CA ALA A 21 -0.49 13.14 8.33
C ALA A 21 0.38 14.41 8.34
N LEU A 22 -0.06 15.45 7.63
CA LEU A 22 0.62 16.74 7.59
C LEU A 22 0.65 17.41 8.97
N GLU A 23 -0.47 17.39 9.70
CA GLU A 23 -0.52 17.95 11.05
C GLU A 23 0.42 17.21 12.02
N VAL A 24 0.48 15.87 11.92
CA VAL A 24 1.43 15.07 12.69
C VAL A 24 2.88 15.48 12.38
N ALA A 25 3.20 15.72 11.11
CA ALA A 25 4.53 16.12 10.71
C ALA A 25 4.88 17.55 11.16
N ARG A 26 3.94 18.50 11.08
CA ARG A 26 4.10 19.87 11.59
C ARG A 26 4.41 19.90 13.08
N GLN A 27 3.76 19.05 13.86
CA GLN A 27 3.94 19.01 15.31
C GLN A 27 5.20 18.24 15.75
N ARG A 28 5.86 17.51 14.84
CA ARG A 28 6.98 16.64 15.17
C ARG A 28 8.16 16.87 14.23
N PRO A 29 9.17 17.63 14.67
CA PRO A 29 10.40 17.78 13.92
C PRO A 29 10.99 16.43 13.51
N GLY A 30 11.45 16.38 12.28
CA GLY A 30 12.05 15.20 11.70
C GLY A 30 11.08 14.08 11.34
N VAL A 31 9.84 14.44 11.01
CA VAL A 31 8.86 13.54 10.39
C VAL A 31 8.71 13.93 8.91
N GLU A 32 8.86 12.95 8.04
CA GLU A 32 8.68 13.07 6.59
C GLU A 32 7.49 12.21 6.14
N LEU A 33 6.86 12.55 5.02
CA LEU A 33 5.65 11.88 4.54
C LEU A 33 5.95 11.01 3.31
N ILE A 34 5.47 9.76 3.29
CA ILE A 34 5.52 8.90 2.10
C ILE A 34 4.09 8.65 1.61
N SER A 35 3.82 8.98 0.35
CA SER A 35 2.54 8.65 -0.27
C SER A 35 2.45 7.15 -0.61
N MET A 36 1.33 6.56 -0.21
CA MET A 36 0.93 5.18 -0.51
C MET A 36 -0.30 5.16 -1.44
N ASP A 37 -0.53 6.24 -2.19
CA ASP A 37 -1.59 6.35 -3.18
C ASP A 37 -1.05 6.07 -4.58
N SER A 38 -1.70 5.18 -5.32
CA SER A 38 -1.24 4.77 -6.66
C SER A 38 -1.38 5.86 -7.72
N MET A 39 -2.29 6.81 -7.54
CA MET A 39 -2.52 7.87 -8.53
C MET A 39 -1.67 9.10 -8.23
N ALA A 40 -1.34 9.37 -6.96
CA ALA A 40 -0.49 10.49 -6.57
C ALA A 40 0.99 10.36 -7.03
N LEU A 41 1.38 9.18 -7.54
CA LEU A 41 2.70 8.93 -8.11
C LEU A 41 2.92 9.65 -9.44
N TYR A 42 1.85 9.92 -10.18
CA TYR A 42 1.90 10.41 -11.55
C TYR A 42 1.81 11.93 -11.61
N ARG A 43 2.72 12.54 -12.38
CA ARG A 43 2.84 14.00 -12.52
C ARG A 43 1.56 14.64 -13.05
N GLY A 44 1.14 15.73 -12.42
CA GLY A 44 0.05 16.56 -12.90
C GLY A 44 -1.35 15.97 -12.67
N MET A 45 -1.47 14.92 -11.86
CA MET A 45 -2.75 14.28 -11.50
C MET A 45 -3.34 14.80 -10.18
N ASP A 46 -3.03 16.04 -9.78
CA ASP A 46 -3.27 16.56 -8.43
C ASP A 46 -4.75 16.70 -8.00
N ILE A 47 -5.64 17.03 -8.93
CA ILE A 47 -7.05 17.36 -8.62
C ILE A 47 -7.85 16.11 -8.20
N GLY A 48 -7.56 14.96 -8.81
CA GLY A 48 -8.28 13.71 -8.55
C GLY A 48 -7.74 12.93 -7.34
N THR A 49 -6.54 13.25 -6.87
CA THR A 49 -5.80 12.46 -5.87
C THR A 49 -5.79 13.11 -4.49
N ALA A 50 -6.31 14.33 -4.37
CA ALA A 50 -6.13 15.17 -3.19
C ALA A 50 -4.64 15.26 -2.78
N SER A 51 -3.76 15.39 -3.79
CA SER A 51 -2.33 15.60 -3.59
C SER A 51 -2.08 16.84 -2.72
N PRO A 52 -1.06 16.82 -1.85
CA PRO A 52 -0.70 18.00 -1.07
C PRO A 52 -0.31 19.14 -1.99
N THR A 53 -0.70 20.35 -1.62
CA THR A 53 -0.37 21.58 -2.34
C THR A 53 1.13 21.88 -2.27
N LEU A 54 1.65 22.70 -3.17
CA LEU A 54 3.06 23.12 -3.14
C LEU A 54 3.46 23.77 -1.81
N ALA A 55 2.54 24.51 -1.18
CA ALA A 55 2.78 25.11 0.14
C ALA A 55 3.02 24.01 1.20
N GLU A 56 2.14 23.01 1.25
CA GLU A 56 2.26 21.89 2.20
C GLU A 56 3.51 21.03 1.94
N ARG A 57 3.89 20.85 0.67
CA ARG A 57 5.12 20.14 0.28
C ARG A 57 6.39 20.90 0.64
N ASN A 58 6.34 22.23 0.70
CA ASN A 58 7.46 23.06 1.16
C ASN A 58 7.59 23.08 2.69
N GLU A 59 6.51 22.84 3.41
CA GLU A 59 6.52 22.77 4.88
C GLU A 59 7.09 21.45 5.40
N VAL A 60 6.77 20.34 4.74
CA VAL A 60 7.16 18.99 5.15
C VAL A 60 7.66 18.21 3.93
N PRO A 61 8.82 17.52 4.00
CA PRO A 61 9.27 16.66 2.92
C PRO A 61 8.25 15.57 2.62
N HIS A 62 7.83 15.48 1.35
CA HIS A 62 6.96 14.43 0.83
C HIS A 62 7.72 13.58 -0.19
N HIS A 63 7.52 12.28 -0.09
CA HIS A 63 8.10 11.26 -0.96
C HIS A 63 7.02 10.54 -1.76
N LEU A 64 7.41 10.00 -2.90
CA LEU A 64 6.53 9.26 -3.81
C LEU A 64 5.32 10.07 -4.28
N LEU A 65 5.56 11.34 -4.62
CA LEU A 65 4.60 12.20 -5.31
C LEU A 65 5.23 12.66 -6.63
N ASP A 66 4.45 12.65 -7.71
CA ASP A 66 4.88 13.19 -9.01
C ASP A 66 6.22 12.61 -9.53
N ILE A 67 6.49 11.34 -9.22
CA ILE A 67 7.75 10.67 -9.57
C ILE A 67 7.70 9.98 -10.94
N VAL A 68 6.50 9.71 -11.47
CA VAL A 68 6.28 8.99 -12.74
C VAL A 68 5.60 9.89 -13.78
N ASP A 69 5.96 9.75 -15.05
CA ASP A 69 5.20 10.38 -16.13
C ASP A 69 3.85 9.65 -16.34
N PRO A 70 2.73 10.36 -16.62
CA PRO A 70 1.43 9.74 -16.89
C PRO A 70 1.41 8.72 -18.04
N THR A 71 2.38 8.77 -18.95
CA THR A 71 2.50 7.82 -20.07
C THR A 71 3.29 6.56 -19.75
N GLU A 72 3.95 6.52 -18.59
CA GLU A 72 4.78 5.39 -18.16
C GLU A 72 3.96 4.40 -17.33
N GLU A 73 4.26 3.10 -17.45
CA GLU A 73 3.75 2.12 -16.48
C GLU A 73 4.57 2.20 -15.19
N PHE A 74 3.89 2.14 -14.03
CA PHE A 74 4.57 1.99 -12.74
C PHE A 74 3.99 0.81 -11.95
N THR A 75 4.80 -0.22 -11.79
CA THR A 75 4.40 -1.48 -11.17
C THR A 75 4.45 -1.42 -9.65
N VAL A 76 3.71 -2.31 -9.01
CA VAL A 76 3.77 -2.48 -7.54
C VAL A 76 5.17 -2.87 -7.05
N SER A 77 5.96 -3.59 -7.86
CA SER A 77 7.35 -3.94 -7.52
C SER A 77 8.28 -2.71 -7.52
N GLU A 78 8.10 -1.82 -8.50
CA GLU A 78 8.84 -0.56 -8.54
C GLU A 78 8.43 0.36 -7.40
N PHE A 79 7.13 0.41 -7.10
CA PHE A 79 6.61 1.11 -5.93
C PHE A 79 7.23 0.59 -4.62
N GLN A 80 7.25 -0.72 -4.40
CA GLN A 80 7.82 -1.32 -3.20
C GLN A 80 9.30 -0.95 -3.04
N LYS A 81 10.08 -1.00 -4.13
CA LYS A 81 11.49 -0.60 -4.15
C LYS A 81 11.66 0.88 -3.83
N ALA A 82 10.89 1.75 -4.48
CA ALA A 82 10.96 3.19 -4.27
C ALA A 82 10.58 3.59 -2.82
N ALA A 83 9.52 2.99 -2.28
CA ALA A 83 9.09 3.20 -0.91
C ALA A 83 10.11 2.70 0.11
N SER A 84 10.69 1.52 -0.12
CA SER A 84 11.73 0.96 0.74
C SER A 84 13.00 1.81 0.70
N GLY A 85 13.37 2.32 -0.49
CA GLY A 85 14.48 3.25 -0.66
C GLY A 85 14.28 4.54 0.13
N ALA A 86 13.12 5.19 0.00
CA ALA A 86 12.77 6.38 0.76
C ALA A 86 12.76 6.11 2.27
N LEU A 87 12.20 4.98 2.71
CA LEU A 87 12.16 4.59 4.11
C LEU A 87 13.57 4.43 4.72
N ASN A 88 14.46 3.75 4.01
CA ASN A 88 15.84 3.55 4.44
C ASN A 88 16.59 4.88 4.52
N ASP A 89 16.48 5.70 3.48
CA ASP A 89 17.10 7.02 3.40
C ASP A 89 16.64 7.97 4.55
N ILE A 90 15.35 7.99 4.86
CA ILE A 90 14.80 8.72 6.02
C ILE A 90 15.37 8.17 7.34
N THR A 91 15.42 6.84 7.48
CA THR A 91 15.87 6.17 8.70
C THR A 91 17.37 6.38 8.94
N ASP A 92 18.18 6.34 7.88
CA ASP A 92 19.62 6.56 7.93
C ASP A 92 19.97 7.99 8.36
N ARG A 93 19.12 8.97 8.02
CA ARG A 93 19.19 10.34 8.56
C ARG A 93 18.71 10.48 10.00
N GLY A 94 18.30 9.40 10.65
CA GLY A 94 17.71 9.40 12.00
C GLY A 94 16.31 10.04 12.06
N GLN A 95 15.66 10.22 10.91
CA GLN A 95 14.33 10.82 10.80
C GLN A 95 13.23 9.75 10.96
N ARG A 96 11.98 10.19 10.99
CA ARG A 96 10.79 9.33 11.10
C ARG A 96 9.90 9.54 9.89
N THR A 97 9.03 8.57 9.63
CA THR A 97 8.08 8.67 8.52
C THR A 97 6.63 8.49 8.96
N VAL A 98 5.73 9.16 8.24
CA VAL A 98 4.31 8.82 8.21
C VAL A 98 3.96 8.42 6.77
N MET A 99 3.58 7.16 6.60
CA MET A 99 3.08 6.63 5.34
C MET A 99 1.57 6.90 5.26
N VAL A 100 1.10 7.54 4.19
CA VAL A 100 -0.30 7.95 4.04
C VAL A 100 -0.87 7.51 2.71
N GLY A 101 -2.03 6.84 2.70
CA GLY A 101 -2.67 6.46 1.44
C GLY A 101 -3.92 5.60 1.58
N GLY A 102 -4.49 5.25 0.43
CA GLY A 102 -5.69 4.41 0.32
C GLY A 102 -5.50 3.16 -0.54
N THR A 103 -4.37 3.01 -1.25
CA THR A 103 -4.15 1.87 -2.14
C THR A 103 -3.68 0.66 -1.33
N GLY A 104 -4.63 -0.23 -1.00
CA GLY A 104 -4.37 -1.39 -0.14
C GLY A 104 -3.22 -2.29 -0.62
N LEU A 105 -3.04 -2.45 -1.93
CA LEU A 105 -1.92 -3.23 -2.47
C LEU A 105 -0.56 -2.57 -2.21
N HIS A 106 -0.45 -1.25 -2.32
CA HIS A 106 0.78 -0.49 -2.04
C HIS A 106 1.15 -0.56 -0.56
N VAL A 107 0.15 -0.38 0.30
CA VAL A 107 0.33 -0.53 1.75
C VAL A 107 0.82 -1.93 2.08
N ARG A 108 0.18 -2.98 1.57
CA ARG A 108 0.61 -4.36 1.79
C ARG A 108 2.01 -4.63 1.25
N ALA A 109 2.34 -4.10 0.07
CA ALA A 109 3.65 -4.25 -0.53
C ALA A 109 4.77 -3.78 0.42
N VAL A 110 4.57 -2.64 1.09
CA VAL A 110 5.59 -2.04 1.95
C VAL A 110 5.51 -2.54 3.40
N VAL A 111 4.31 -2.60 3.97
CA VAL A 111 4.10 -2.90 5.39
C VAL A 111 4.21 -4.40 5.68
N ASP A 112 3.66 -5.22 4.78
CA ASP A 112 3.65 -6.68 4.95
C ASP A 112 4.82 -7.36 4.22
N ASP A 113 5.72 -6.56 3.61
CA ASP A 113 6.83 -7.03 2.78
C ASP A 113 6.36 -8.07 1.76
N LEU A 114 5.32 -7.71 1.00
CA LEU A 114 4.67 -8.63 0.07
C LEU A 114 5.70 -9.14 -0.95
N GLU A 115 5.83 -10.45 -1.05
CA GLU A 115 6.59 -11.07 -2.12
C GLU A 115 5.82 -10.90 -3.44
N ILE A 116 6.33 -10.01 -4.30
CA ILE A 116 5.70 -9.74 -5.59
C ILE A 116 6.33 -10.69 -6.62
N PRO A 117 5.54 -11.61 -7.21
CA PRO A 117 6.08 -12.56 -8.17
C PRO A 117 6.61 -11.84 -9.41
N GLY A 118 7.61 -12.44 -10.07
CA GLY A 118 8.21 -11.91 -11.29
C GLY A 118 7.24 -11.71 -12.44
N ARG A 119 7.68 -10.99 -13.47
CA ARG A 119 6.99 -10.83 -14.76
C ARG A 119 7.60 -11.81 -15.76
N TYR A 120 6.77 -12.53 -16.50
CA TYR A 120 7.21 -13.55 -17.46
C TYR A 120 6.60 -13.23 -18.82
N ASP A 121 7.14 -12.22 -19.50
CA ASP A 121 6.52 -11.60 -20.67
C ASP A 121 6.27 -12.57 -21.82
N GLN A 122 7.17 -13.52 -22.06
CA GLN A 122 6.98 -14.55 -23.10
C GLN A 122 5.78 -15.46 -22.76
N VAL A 123 5.71 -15.94 -21.52
CA VAL A 123 4.58 -16.76 -21.04
C VAL A 123 3.29 -15.96 -21.11
N ARG A 124 3.35 -14.68 -20.74
CA ARG A 124 2.21 -13.76 -20.77
C ARG A 124 1.68 -13.60 -22.21
N ALA A 125 2.56 -13.35 -23.17
CA ALA A 125 2.20 -13.19 -24.58
C ALA A 125 1.56 -14.46 -25.15
N ASP A 126 2.12 -15.63 -24.83
CA ASP A 126 1.57 -16.92 -25.26
C ASP A 126 0.16 -17.14 -24.69
N LEU A 127 -0.05 -16.83 -23.41
CA LEU A 127 -1.37 -16.96 -22.76
C LEU A 127 -2.39 -15.92 -23.29
N GLU A 128 -1.94 -14.71 -23.64
CA GLU A 128 -2.82 -13.67 -24.19
C GLU A 128 -3.32 -13.99 -25.59
N SER A 129 -2.59 -14.83 -26.34
CA SER A 129 -3.00 -15.31 -27.66
C SER A 129 -4.19 -16.28 -27.64
N ASP A 130 -4.53 -16.84 -26.46
CA ASP A 130 -5.66 -17.75 -26.27
C ASP A 130 -6.89 -16.96 -25.79
N ASP A 131 -7.90 -16.82 -26.64
CA ASP A 131 -9.13 -16.10 -26.33
C ASP A 131 -10.08 -16.87 -25.38
N ASP A 132 -9.88 -18.19 -25.21
CA ASP A 132 -10.72 -19.03 -24.35
C ASP A 132 -10.35 -18.87 -22.87
N THR A 133 -10.92 -17.83 -22.28
CA THR A 133 -10.71 -17.52 -20.86
C THR A 133 -11.23 -18.65 -19.94
N VAL A 134 -12.25 -19.40 -20.34
CA VAL A 134 -12.79 -20.53 -19.54
C VAL A 134 -11.83 -21.72 -19.60
N GLY A 135 -11.30 -22.03 -20.79
CA GLY A 135 -10.25 -23.04 -20.96
C GLY A 135 -8.99 -22.71 -20.18
N LEU A 136 -8.58 -21.43 -20.17
CA LEU A 136 -7.47 -20.96 -19.34
C LEU A 136 -7.76 -21.10 -17.84
N HIS A 137 -8.98 -20.80 -17.38
CA HIS A 137 -9.36 -21.03 -15.98
C HIS A 137 -9.34 -22.51 -15.61
N ALA A 138 -9.82 -23.39 -16.49
CA ALA A 138 -9.75 -24.84 -16.29
C ALA A 138 -8.29 -25.32 -16.19
N ARG A 139 -7.40 -24.83 -17.06
CA ARG A 139 -5.96 -25.09 -16.96
C ARG A 139 -5.37 -24.62 -15.63
N LEU A 140 -5.82 -23.46 -15.12
CA LEU A 140 -5.41 -22.98 -13.80
C LEU A 140 -5.95 -23.87 -12.68
N LEU A 141 -7.18 -24.38 -12.81
CA LEU A 141 -7.79 -25.29 -11.83
C LEU A 141 -6.98 -26.59 -11.68
N ASP A 142 -6.43 -27.11 -12.78
CA ASP A 142 -5.58 -28.30 -12.76
C ASP A 142 -4.21 -28.04 -12.09
N LEU A 143 -3.66 -26.84 -12.26
CA LEU A 143 -2.33 -26.48 -11.75
C LEU A 143 -2.35 -25.94 -10.31
N ASP A 144 -3.32 -25.08 -9.99
CA ASP A 144 -3.49 -24.43 -8.70
C ASP A 144 -5.00 -24.30 -8.35
N PRO A 145 -5.62 -25.37 -7.82
CA PRO A 145 -7.04 -25.38 -7.50
C PRO A 145 -7.43 -24.30 -6.48
N VAL A 146 -6.52 -23.99 -5.54
CA VAL A 146 -6.77 -23.02 -4.47
C VAL A 146 -6.82 -21.60 -5.03
N ALA A 147 -5.89 -21.24 -5.92
CA ALA A 147 -5.97 -19.94 -6.58
C ALA A 147 -7.18 -19.85 -7.51
N ALA A 148 -7.45 -20.89 -8.31
CA ALA A 148 -8.57 -20.94 -9.24
C ALA A 148 -9.93 -20.71 -8.54
N GLN A 149 -10.12 -21.27 -7.34
CA GLN A 149 -11.35 -21.09 -6.54
C GLN A 149 -11.53 -19.67 -5.98
N ARG A 150 -10.46 -18.87 -5.88
CA ARG A 150 -10.48 -17.50 -5.32
C ARG A 150 -10.74 -16.42 -6.38
N MET A 151 -10.97 -16.81 -7.63
CA MET A 151 -11.23 -15.88 -8.73
C MET A 151 -12.31 -16.40 -9.67
N GLU A 152 -13.08 -15.47 -10.22
CA GLU A 152 -14.07 -15.77 -11.23
C GLU A 152 -13.42 -16.29 -12.51
N PRO A 153 -13.97 -17.34 -13.16
CA PRO A 153 -13.45 -17.86 -14.42
C PRO A 153 -13.38 -16.80 -15.52
N THR A 154 -14.29 -15.82 -15.51
CA THR A 154 -14.34 -14.73 -16.49
C THR A 154 -13.34 -13.61 -16.23
N ASN A 155 -12.63 -13.62 -15.09
CA ASN A 155 -11.65 -12.59 -14.75
C ASN A 155 -10.32 -12.85 -15.46
N ARG A 156 -10.32 -12.66 -16.79
CA ARG A 156 -9.18 -12.92 -17.69
C ARG A 156 -7.86 -12.37 -17.13
N ARG A 157 -7.87 -11.14 -16.62
CA ARG A 157 -6.66 -10.52 -16.06
C ARG A 157 -6.07 -11.32 -14.89
N ARG A 158 -6.91 -11.75 -13.93
CA ARG A 158 -6.46 -12.54 -12.76
C ARG A 158 -6.07 -13.96 -13.16
N VAL A 159 -6.82 -14.60 -14.06
CA VAL A 159 -6.51 -15.94 -14.58
C VAL A 159 -5.16 -15.95 -15.28
N LEU A 160 -4.96 -15.04 -16.25
CA LEU A 160 -3.71 -14.92 -16.98
C LEU A 160 -2.53 -14.64 -16.04
N ARG A 161 -2.69 -13.76 -15.04
CA ARG A 161 -1.61 -13.47 -14.07
C ARG A 161 -1.26 -14.68 -13.21
N ALA A 162 -2.26 -15.45 -12.77
CA ALA A 162 -2.03 -16.64 -11.98
C ALA A 162 -1.31 -17.72 -12.80
N LEU A 163 -1.76 -17.98 -14.04
CA LEU A 163 -1.09 -18.89 -14.96
C LEU A 163 0.33 -18.44 -15.31
N GLU A 164 0.52 -17.15 -15.60
CA GLU A 164 1.84 -16.57 -15.88
C GLU A 164 2.81 -16.85 -14.74
N VAL A 165 2.39 -16.61 -13.50
CA VAL A 165 3.22 -16.87 -12.32
C VAL A 165 3.46 -18.37 -12.15
N THR A 166 2.44 -19.22 -12.25
CA THR A 166 2.57 -20.68 -12.10
C THR A 166 3.52 -21.26 -13.14
N LEU A 167 3.37 -20.89 -14.40
CA LEU A 167 4.14 -21.43 -15.51
C LEU A 167 5.55 -20.84 -15.58
N GLY A 168 5.69 -19.53 -15.30
CA GLY A 168 6.97 -18.84 -15.39
C GLY A 168 7.91 -19.11 -14.21
N SER A 169 7.37 -19.17 -13.00
CA SER A 169 8.17 -19.42 -11.78
C SER A 169 8.29 -20.90 -11.41
N GLY A 170 7.36 -21.74 -11.90
CA GLY A 170 7.18 -23.11 -11.41
C GLY A 170 6.57 -23.21 -10.01
N VAL A 171 6.21 -22.07 -9.39
CA VAL A 171 5.60 -21.99 -8.07
C VAL A 171 4.14 -21.54 -8.19
N VAL A 172 3.25 -22.24 -7.52
CA VAL A 172 1.82 -21.93 -7.55
C VAL A 172 1.51 -20.66 -6.71
N PRO A 173 0.66 -19.74 -7.20
CA PRO A 173 0.24 -18.54 -6.47
C PRO A 173 -0.34 -18.83 -5.09
N SER A 174 -1.04 -19.95 -4.91
CA SER A 174 -1.59 -20.34 -3.61
C SER A 174 -0.54 -20.57 -2.54
N HIS A 175 0.68 -21.01 -2.90
CA HIS A 175 1.79 -21.12 -1.94
C HIS A 175 2.20 -19.77 -1.35
N HIS A 176 1.97 -18.66 -2.06
CA HIS A 176 2.26 -17.30 -1.59
C HIS A 176 1.14 -16.75 -0.68
N SER A 177 -0.01 -17.43 -0.64
CA SER A 177 -1.24 -16.90 -0.04
C SER A 177 -1.57 -17.44 1.35
N ASP A 178 -0.73 -18.33 1.89
CA ASP A 178 -0.88 -18.93 3.23
C ASP A 178 -0.10 -18.22 4.33
N ARG A 179 0.51 -17.08 4.04
CA ARG A 179 0.87 -16.12 5.10
C ARG A 179 -0.39 -15.36 5.49
N GLY A 180 -1.31 -16.04 6.17
CA GLY A 180 -2.39 -15.39 6.90
C GLY A 180 -1.82 -14.22 7.69
N TRP A 181 -2.49 -13.07 7.67
CA TRP A 181 -2.06 -11.84 8.32
C TRP A 181 -1.43 -12.15 9.68
N ARG A 182 -0.09 -12.13 9.68
CA ARG A 182 0.75 -12.11 10.85
C ARG A 182 1.51 -10.81 10.65
N PRO A 183 1.33 -9.81 11.52
CA PRO A 183 2.15 -8.62 11.45
C PRO A 183 3.58 -9.03 11.84
N THR A 184 4.29 -9.59 10.87
CA THR A 184 5.72 -9.83 10.91
C THR A 184 6.30 -8.87 9.90
N LEU A 185 6.73 -7.72 10.44
CA LEU A 185 7.59 -6.78 9.75
C LEU A 185 8.79 -7.53 9.13
N PRO A 186 9.35 -7.02 8.02
CA PRO A 186 10.54 -7.60 7.42
C PRO A 186 11.65 -7.77 8.46
N PRO A 187 12.43 -8.88 8.39
CA PRO A 187 13.53 -9.12 9.31
C PRO A 187 14.57 -8.00 9.16
N GLY A 188 14.65 -7.13 10.17
CA GLY A 188 15.54 -5.97 10.17
C GLY A 188 14.94 -4.72 10.83
N LEU A 189 13.60 -4.64 10.94
CA LEU A 189 12.95 -3.55 11.67
C LEU A 189 12.74 -3.92 13.15
N PRO A 190 13.09 -3.04 14.11
CA PRO A 190 12.90 -3.31 15.53
C PRO A 190 11.41 -3.54 15.85
N ARG A 191 11.13 -4.71 16.41
CA ARG A 191 9.82 -5.27 16.71
C ARG A 191 9.15 -4.49 17.86
N TRP A 192 8.08 -3.73 17.59
CA TRP A 192 7.28 -3.09 18.65
C TRP A 192 5.78 -3.17 18.36
N VAL A 193 5.18 -4.28 18.80
CA VAL A 193 3.73 -4.38 19.00
C VAL A 193 3.42 -3.71 20.34
N SER A 194 2.78 -2.55 20.31
CA SER A 194 2.06 -2.03 21.47
C SER A 194 0.67 -1.59 21.06
N GLY A 195 -0.32 -2.39 21.45
CA GLY A 195 -1.71 -1.96 21.62
C GLY A 195 -2.43 -1.51 20.36
N TRP A 196 -2.93 -2.48 19.59
CA TRP A 196 -4.07 -2.25 18.70
C TRP A 196 -5.30 -1.89 19.54
N THR A 197 -5.50 -0.60 19.80
CA THR A 197 -6.84 -0.05 20.02
C THR A 197 -7.11 0.90 18.87
N ALA A 198 -7.94 0.47 17.92
CA ALA A 198 -8.54 1.35 16.93
C ALA A 198 -9.12 2.56 17.66
N THR A 199 -8.40 3.68 17.62
CA THR A 199 -8.83 4.93 18.22
C THR A 199 -9.33 5.78 17.07
N CYS A 200 -10.64 5.73 16.83
CA CYS A 200 -11.29 6.69 15.95
C CYS A 200 -11.19 8.08 16.62
N TRP A 201 -10.54 9.01 15.95
CA TRP A 201 -10.56 10.42 16.33
C TRP A 201 -11.70 11.09 15.57
N THR A 202 -12.78 11.41 16.28
CA THR A 202 -13.87 12.24 15.75
C THR A 202 -13.61 13.69 16.09
N ALA A 203 -13.60 14.56 15.08
CA ALA A 203 -13.61 16.01 15.28
C ALA A 203 -15.00 16.43 15.76
N ALA A 204 -15.12 16.93 16.99
CA ALA A 204 -16.31 17.64 17.45
C ALA A 204 -16.00 19.14 17.40
N SER A 205 -16.77 19.90 16.61
CA SER A 205 -16.68 21.35 16.53
C SER A 205 -17.94 21.98 17.11
N PRO A 206 -17.89 22.56 18.33
CA PRO A 206 -18.82 23.58 18.74
C PRO A 206 -18.09 24.92 18.64
N ASN A 207 -18.33 25.61 17.52
CA ASN A 207 -17.91 26.98 17.19
C ASN A 207 -16.40 27.14 16.91
N GLY A 208 -16.10 27.36 15.62
CA GLY A 208 -14.77 27.42 15.07
C GLY A 208 -13.85 28.41 15.79
N THR A 209 -12.78 27.89 16.38
CA THR A 209 -11.42 28.48 16.42
C THR A 209 -10.41 27.63 17.19
N ASN A 210 -10.76 26.46 17.75
CA ASN A 210 -9.77 25.51 18.25
C ASN A 210 -10.29 24.07 18.23
N ALA A 211 -9.74 23.21 17.37
CA ALA A 211 -10.04 21.78 17.37
C ALA A 211 -9.31 21.09 18.52
N ARG A 212 -10.04 20.70 19.57
CA ARG A 212 -9.51 19.85 20.65
C ARG A 212 -9.88 18.40 20.35
N TRP A 213 -8.87 17.60 20.01
CA TRP A 213 -9.02 16.18 19.73
C TRP A 213 -9.19 15.40 21.04
N THR A 214 -10.26 14.62 21.17
CA THR A 214 -10.51 13.78 22.35
C THR A 214 -10.61 12.31 21.96
N LYS A 215 -10.09 11.43 22.84
CA LYS A 215 -10.03 9.99 22.63
C LYS A 215 -11.42 9.38 22.80
N GLY A 216 -12.07 8.99 21.70
CA GLY A 216 -13.32 8.23 21.74
C GLY A 216 -13.05 6.73 21.85
N SER A 217 -13.42 6.10 22.97
CA SER A 217 -13.40 4.65 23.12
C SER A 217 -14.74 4.05 22.69
N SER A 218 -14.80 3.39 21.53
CA SER A 218 -15.94 2.53 21.17
C SER A 218 -15.49 1.07 21.18
N THR A 219 -15.69 0.38 22.29
CA THR A 219 -15.64 -1.08 22.36
C THR A 219 -16.91 -1.64 21.72
N ARG A 220 -16.83 -2.13 20.48
CA ARG A 220 -17.82 -3.11 19.97
C ARG A 220 -17.34 -4.50 20.35
N SER A 221 -17.93 -5.05 21.39
CA SER A 221 -18.04 -6.50 21.56
C SER A 221 -18.93 -7.03 20.45
N VAL A 222 -18.41 -7.95 19.63
CA VAL A 222 -19.21 -8.75 18.70
C VAL A 222 -19.16 -10.20 19.22
N PRO A 223 -20.30 -10.90 19.32
CA PRO A 223 -20.44 -12.23 19.92
C PRO A 223 -19.70 -13.33 19.16
#